data_AF-A0A7W3T2H2-F1
#
_entry.id   AF-A0A7W3T2H2-F1
#
_cell.length_a   1.000
_cell.length_b   1.000
_cell.length_c   1.000
_cell.angle_alpha   90.00
_cell.angle_beta   90.00
_cell.angle_gamma   90.00
#
_symmetry.space_group_name_H-M   'P 1'
#
loop_
_entity.id
_entity.type
_entity.pdbx_description
1 polymer ?
#
loop_
_entity_poly.entity_id
_entity_poly.type
_entity_poly.pdbx_seq_one_letter_code
_entity_poly.pdbx_strand_id
1 'polypeptide(L)'
;MTRPSGTGTGPGSLPTAPEPDAGASGAPGPAPGTGDHAERYLAAAEALVRRLRERELDAIRRAGVALADTVAAGGRILAWGAGHSSLPAQDLVYRAGGLAVVNLLNVPGTTGVDVMPAHLGSALERVTGLATAALDASPARAGDLLIVISLSGRNVLPIEMARHARSLGLTVLGVTSGAYAERTTSRDPSGTFLRDHCDLVLDSGIGIGDTELTDPRIPAP
;
A
#
# COMPACT_ATOMS: atom_id res chain seq x y z
N MET A 1 21.47 -1.34 64.61
CA MET A 1 20.67 -2.49 65.06
C MET A 1 20.17 -3.20 63.81
N THR A 2 20.93 -4.19 63.36
CA THR A 2 20.63 -5.64 63.43
C THR A 2 19.76 -6.11 62.26
N ARG A 3 20.45 -6.69 61.28
CA ARG A 3 19.90 -7.67 60.31
C ARG A 3 19.18 -8.79 61.06
N PRO A 4 18.28 -9.49 60.37
CA PRO A 4 18.43 -10.93 60.33
C PRO A 4 18.58 -11.46 58.91
N SER A 5 19.52 -12.39 58.84
CA SER A 5 19.81 -13.36 57.80
C SER A 5 18.68 -14.35 57.60
N GLY A 6 18.40 -14.70 56.34
CA GLY A 6 17.51 -15.80 55.96
C GLY A 6 17.86 -16.34 54.58
N THR A 7 18.72 -17.36 54.60
CA THR A 7 18.70 -18.59 53.78
C THR A 7 18.61 -18.47 52.26
N GLY A 8 19.71 -18.88 51.62
CA GLY A 8 19.79 -19.12 50.18
C GLY A 8 18.95 -20.31 49.73
N THR A 9 18.42 -20.16 48.54
CA THR A 9 17.90 -21.23 47.67
C THR A 9 18.53 -20.98 46.31
N GLY A 10 19.38 -21.91 45.87
CA GLY A 10 20.02 -21.85 44.56
C GLY A 10 18.98 -21.91 43.43
N PRO A 11 19.33 -21.46 42.21
CA PRO A 11 18.44 -21.65 41.07
C PRO A 11 18.38 -23.15 40.76
N GLY A 12 17.24 -23.76 41.08
CA GLY A 12 16.91 -25.09 40.63
C GLY A 12 16.87 -25.11 39.11
N SER A 13 17.69 -25.99 38.54
CA SER A 13 17.72 -26.34 37.13
C SER A 13 16.32 -26.75 36.67
N LEU A 14 15.72 -25.97 35.78
CA LEU A 14 14.50 -26.38 35.09
C LEU A 14 14.82 -27.60 34.21
N PRO A 15 13.97 -28.64 34.20
CA PRO A 15 14.18 -29.80 33.34
C PRO A 15 14.09 -29.37 31.88
N THR A 16 15.16 -29.66 31.13
CA THR A 16 15.22 -29.55 29.67
C THR A 16 14.11 -30.41 29.05
N ALA A 17 13.26 -29.78 28.24
CA ALA A 17 12.26 -30.46 27.44
C ALA A 17 12.94 -31.51 26.53
N PRO A 18 12.30 -32.67 26.29
CA PRO A 18 12.87 -33.71 25.43
C PRO A 18 12.99 -33.19 24.00
N GLU A 19 14.15 -33.41 23.39
CA GLU A 19 14.36 -33.14 21.96
C GLU A 19 13.38 -33.96 21.11
N PRO A 20 12.76 -33.37 20.09
CA PRO A 20 11.93 -34.14 19.17
C PRO A 20 12.80 -35.05 18.30
N ASP A 21 12.46 -36.32 18.38
CA ASP A 21 12.99 -37.47 17.66
C ASP A 21 13.27 -37.20 16.17
N ALA A 22 14.52 -37.45 15.77
CA ALA A 22 14.99 -37.40 14.41
C ALA A 22 14.61 -38.69 13.69
N GLY A 23 13.50 -38.69 12.96
CA GLY A 23 13.07 -39.91 12.27
C GLY A 23 11.84 -39.81 11.38
N ALA A 24 11.89 -39.00 10.32
CA ALA A 24 11.05 -39.22 9.15
C ALA A 24 11.80 -38.81 7.88
N SER A 25 12.09 -39.79 7.02
CA SER A 25 12.80 -39.62 5.75
C SER A 25 11.95 -38.82 4.76
N GLY A 26 12.11 -37.49 4.78
CA GLY A 26 11.81 -36.62 3.65
C GLY A 26 13.10 -36.45 2.86
N ALA A 27 13.06 -36.64 1.54
CA ALA A 27 14.17 -36.32 0.66
C ALA A 27 14.72 -34.91 0.99
N PRO A 28 16.04 -34.69 0.95
CA PRO A 28 16.61 -33.39 1.26
C PRO A 28 15.97 -32.35 0.34
N GLY A 29 15.24 -31.41 0.94
CA GLY A 29 14.79 -30.22 0.23
C GLY A 29 16.00 -29.51 -0.39
N PRO A 30 15.86 -28.89 -1.57
CA PRO A 30 16.98 -28.26 -2.25
C PRO A 30 17.66 -27.25 -1.31
N ALA A 31 18.99 -27.24 -1.35
CA ALA A 31 19.81 -26.37 -0.51
C ALA A 31 19.36 -24.89 -0.64
N PRO A 32 19.45 -24.09 0.43
CA PRO A 32 19.11 -22.67 0.36
C PRO A 32 20.06 -21.99 -0.64
N GLY A 33 19.54 -21.61 -1.81
CA GLY A 33 20.29 -20.86 -2.82
C GLY A 33 20.41 -21.45 -4.23
N THR A 34 19.62 -22.46 -4.62
CA THR A 34 19.79 -23.10 -5.96
C THR A 34 18.62 -22.93 -6.93
N GLY A 35 17.70 -22.00 -6.70
CA GLY A 35 16.66 -21.64 -7.67
C GLY A 35 17.07 -20.41 -8.46
N ASP A 36 16.93 -20.45 -9.79
CA ASP A 36 17.12 -19.28 -10.64
C ASP A 36 16.27 -18.10 -10.11
N HIS A 37 16.93 -17.01 -9.72
CA HIS A 37 16.26 -15.82 -9.18
C HIS A 37 15.32 -15.18 -10.20
N ALA A 38 15.66 -15.27 -11.50
CA ALA A 38 14.80 -14.78 -12.56
C ALA A 38 13.49 -15.59 -12.61
N GLU A 39 13.59 -16.92 -12.62
CA GLU A 39 12.42 -17.82 -12.60
C GLU A 39 11.55 -17.59 -11.36
N ARG A 40 12.17 -17.46 -10.17
CA ARG A 40 11.44 -17.15 -8.93
C ARG A 40 10.69 -15.83 -9.01
N TYR A 41 11.32 -14.80 -9.58
CA TYR A 41 10.71 -13.48 -9.74
C TYR A 41 9.51 -13.53 -10.71
N LEU A 42 9.69 -14.18 -11.87
CA LEU A 42 8.62 -14.33 -12.86
C LEU A 42 7.45 -15.14 -12.29
N ALA A 43 7.72 -16.25 -11.60
CA ALA A 43 6.69 -17.05 -10.94
C ALA A 43 5.94 -16.25 -9.86
N ALA A 44 6.64 -15.39 -9.10
CA ALA A 44 6.00 -14.51 -8.12
C ALA A 44 5.09 -13.45 -8.79
N ALA A 45 5.54 -12.85 -9.89
CA ALA A 45 4.75 -11.90 -10.67
C ALA A 45 3.50 -12.55 -11.29
N GLU A 46 3.63 -13.76 -11.86
CA GLU A 46 2.50 -14.53 -12.37
C GLU A 46 1.50 -14.87 -11.26
N ALA A 47 2.00 -15.27 -10.09
CA ALA A 47 1.15 -15.55 -8.94
C ALA A 47 0.38 -14.31 -8.46
N LEU A 48 1.00 -13.12 -8.48
CA LEU A 48 0.32 -11.85 -8.18
C LEU A 48 -0.82 -11.56 -9.18
N VAL A 49 -0.54 -11.67 -10.48
CA VAL A 49 -1.54 -11.44 -11.53
C VAL A 49 -2.71 -12.43 -11.41
N ARG A 50 -2.41 -13.70 -11.11
CA ARG A 50 -3.45 -14.71 -10.86
C ARG A 50 -4.31 -14.35 -9.66
N ARG A 51 -3.72 -13.95 -8.52
CA ARG A 51 -4.45 -13.53 -7.32
C ARG A 51 -5.37 -12.33 -7.63
N LEU A 52 -4.86 -11.34 -8.36
CA LEU A 52 -5.64 -10.17 -8.77
C LEU A 52 -6.82 -10.57 -9.65
N ARG A 53 -6.63 -11.49 -10.61
CA ARG A 53 -7.73 -12.02 -11.43
C ARG A 53 -8.79 -12.75 -10.61
N GLU A 54 -8.39 -13.54 -9.62
CA GLU A 54 -9.29 -14.33 -8.80
C GLU A 54 -10.10 -13.47 -7.82
N ARG A 55 -9.51 -12.38 -7.30
CA ARG A 55 -10.10 -11.60 -6.19
C ARG A 55 -10.66 -10.25 -6.60
N GLU A 56 -10.00 -9.55 -7.51
CA GLU A 56 -10.26 -8.13 -7.77
C GLU A 56 -11.02 -7.87 -9.08
N LEU A 57 -11.26 -8.91 -9.90
CA LEU A 57 -11.83 -8.72 -11.23
C LEU A 57 -13.22 -8.02 -11.20
N ASP A 58 -14.04 -8.31 -10.20
CA ASP A 58 -15.32 -7.65 -10.03
C ASP A 58 -15.17 -6.20 -9.55
N ALA A 59 -14.20 -5.91 -8.68
CA ALA A 59 -13.88 -4.55 -8.27
C ALA A 59 -13.36 -3.72 -9.46
N ILE A 60 -12.50 -4.30 -10.29
CA ILE A 60 -12.01 -3.69 -11.53
C ILE A 60 -13.16 -3.38 -12.49
N ARG A 61 -14.12 -4.30 -12.66
CA ARG A 61 -15.32 -4.06 -13.48
C ARG A 61 -16.16 -2.90 -12.93
N ARG A 62 -16.40 -2.87 -11.61
CA ARG A 62 -17.13 -1.76 -10.97
C ARG A 62 -16.39 -0.43 -11.12
N ALA A 63 -15.07 -0.43 -11.02
CA ALA A 63 -14.26 0.76 -11.28
C ALA A 63 -14.43 1.23 -12.72
N GLY A 64 -14.35 0.31 -13.70
CA GLY A 64 -14.59 0.63 -15.11
C GLY A 64 -15.96 1.28 -15.36
N VAL A 65 -17.02 0.77 -14.72
CA VAL A 65 -18.36 1.38 -14.77
C VAL A 65 -18.36 2.77 -14.14
N ALA A 66 -17.79 2.95 -12.94
CA ALA A 66 -17.74 4.26 -12.27
C ALA A 66 -16.97 5.31 -13.10
N LEU A 67 -15.86 4.92 -13.74
CA LEU A 67 -15.14 5.79 -14.68
C LEU A 67 -16.02 6.15 -15.88
N ALA A 68 -16.69 5.16 -16.50
CA ALA A 68 -17.54 5.39 -17.66
C ALA A 68 -18.72 6.32 -17.33
N ASP A 69 -19.40 6.09 -16.20
CA ASP A 69 -20.53 6.90 -15.74
C ASP A 69 -20.10 8.34 -15.45
N THR A 70 -18.93 8.53 -14.83
CA THR A 70 -18.34 9.86 -14.58
C THR A 70 -18.14 10.62 -15.89
N VAL A 71 -17.57 9.97 -16.89
CA VAL A 71 -17.33 10.59 -18.21
C VAL A 71 -18.65 10.88 -18.92
N ALA A 72 -19.61 9.95 -18.88
CA ALA A 72 -20.93 10.15 -19.48
C ALA A 72 -21.70 11.33 -18.87
N ALA A 73 -21.50 11.59 -17.57
CA ALA A 73 -22.06 12.74 -16.86
C ALA A 73 -21.29 14.06 -17.10
N GLY A 74 -20.23 14.06 -17.91
CA GLY A 74 -19.38 15.24 -18.15
C GLY A 74 -18.45 15.58 -16.99
N GLY A 75 -18.20 14.62 -16.11
CA GLY A 75 -17.21 14.68 -15.05
C GLY A 75 -15.79 14.40 -15.57
N ARG A 76 -14.80 14.79 -14.77
CA ARG A 76 -13.38 14.54 -15.03
C ARG A 76 -12.91 13.33 -14.25
N ILE A 77 -11.90 12.65 -14.81
CA ILE A 77 -11.14 11.66 -14.06
C ILE A 77 -9.82 12.31 -13.67
N LEU A 78 -9.55 12.34 -12.37
CA LEU A 78 -8.30 12.78 -11.78
C LEU A 78 -7.55 11.56 -11.25
N ALA A 79 -6.23 11.51 -11.42
CA ALA A 79 -5.38 10.48 -10.83
C ALA A 79 -4.28 11.12 -10.00
N TRP A 80 -4.06 10.59 -8.80
CA TRP A 80 -3.02 11.05 -7.89
C TRP A 80 -2.33 9.88 -7.20
N GLY A 81 -1.05 10.05 -6.92
CA GLY A 81 -0.27 9.20 -6.02
C GLY A 81 1.02 9.92 -5.60
N ALA A 82 1.57 9.55 -4.45
CA ALA A 82 2.82 10.12 -3.94
C ALA A 82 4.03 9.21 -4.22
N GLY A 83 5.19 9.79 -4.52
CA GLY A 83 6.43 9.08 -4.84
C GLY A 83 6.22 8.08 -5.96
N HIS A 84 6.63 6.82 -5.73
CA HIS A 84 6.44 5.74 -6.70
C HIS A 84 4.97 5.48 -7.06
N SER A 85 4.01 5.75 -6.17
CA SER A 85 2.59 5.65 -6.49
C SER A 85 2.12 6.70 -7.50
N SER A 86 2.92 7.75 -7.75
CA SER A 86 2.63 8.69 -8.84
C SER A 86 2.93 8.10 -10.22
N LEU A 87 3.79 7.09 -10.33
CA LEU A 87 4.14 6.47 -11.61
C LEU A 87 2.92 5.83 -12.30
N PRO A 88 2.13 4.95 -11.65
CA PRO A 88 0.90 4.45 -12.25
C PRO A 88 -0.14 5.57 -12.46
N ALA A 89 -0.15 6.63 -11.65
CA ALA A 89 -1.04 7.79 -11.90
C ALA A 89 -0.65 8.53 -13.19
N GLN A 90 0.65 8.75 -13.41
CA GLN A 90 1.19 9.33 -14.64
C GLN A 90 1.01 8.39 -15.84
N ASP A 91 1.13 7.08 -15.63
CA ASP A 91 0.90 6.07 -16.67
C ASP A 91 -0.52 6.12 -17.22
N LEU A 92 -1.51 6.64 -16.49
CA LEU A 92 -2.86 6.83 -17.00
C LEU A 92 -3.04 8.10 -17.86
N VAL A 93 -2.10 9.05 -17.78
CA VAL A 93 -2.29 10.42 -18.28
C VAL A 93 -1.52 10.63 -19.59
N TYR A 94 -2.24 11.08 -20.62
CA TYR A 94 -1.67 11.54 -21.89
C TYR A 94 -0.67 10.57 -22.55
N ARG A 95 -1.05 9.29 -22.67
CA ARG A 95 -0.27 8.26 -23.37
C ARG A 95 -0.98 7.71 -24.60
N ALA A 96 -0.21 7.09 -25.49
CA ALA A 96 -0.76 6.31 -26.60
C ALA A 96 -1.66 5.18 -26.08
N GLY A 97 -2.90 5.11 -26.58
CA GLY A 97 -3.91 4.15 -26.14
C GLY A 97 -4.61 4.50 -24.82
N GLY A 98 -4.28 5.64 -24.20
CA GLY A 98 -4.90 6.10 -22.95
C GLY A 98 -6.27 6.76 -23.15
N LEU A 99 -7.07 6.76 -22.09
CA LEU A 99 -8.32 7.51 -22.05
C LEU A 99 -8.01 9.02 -21.93
N ALA A 100 -8.32 9.79 -22.96
CA ALA A 100 -7.88 11.18 -23.09
C ALA A 100 -8.37 12.14 -21.97
N VAL A 101 -9.42 11.75 -21.24
CA VAL A 101 -10.05 12.58 -20.19
C VAL A 101 -9.49 12.35 -18.79
N VAL A 102 -8.44 11.52 -18.64
CA VAL A 102 -7.74 11.33 -17.37
C VAL A 102 -6.67 12.41 -17.20
N ASN A 103 -6.70 13.10 -16.06
CA ASN A 103 -5.81 14.21 -15.75
C ASN A 103 -4.99 13.88 -14.50
N LEU A 104 -3.71 14.25 -14.51
CA LEU A 104 -2.87 14.15 -13.32
C LEU A 104 -3.27 15.25 -12.33
N LEU A 105 -3.69 14.87 -11.13
CA LEU A 105 -3.72 15.78 -10.01
C LEU A 105 -2.32 15.79 -9.39
N ASN A 106 -1.63 16.92 -9.46
CA ASN A 106 -0.26 17.05 -8.95
C ASN A 106 -0.26 17.70 -7.56
N VAL A 107 0.37 17.06 -6.59
CA VAL A 107 0.70 17.69 -5.30
C VAL A 107 2.20 18.05 -5.34
N PRO A 108 2.56 19.35 -5.26
CA PRO A 108 3.95 19.78 -5.37
C PRO A 108 4.87 19.07 -4.37
N GLY A 109 6.00 18.58 -4.88
CA GLY A 109 7.01 17.89 -4.06
C GLY A 109 6.68 16.43 -3.72
N THR A 110 5.54 15.89 -4.15
CA THR A 110 5.20 14.48 -3.91
C THR A 110 5.05 13.66 -5.18
N THR A 111 5.10 14.27 -6.36
CA THR A 111 4.93 13.57 -7.64
C THR A 111 6.29 13.25 -8.26
N GLY A 112 6.47 12.00 -8.68
CA GLY A 112 7.66 11.53 -9.37
C GLY A 112 8.67 10.85 -8.46
N VAL A 113 9.80 10.48 -9.07
CA VAL A 113 10.96 9.86 -8.41
C VAL A 113 12.22 10.73 -8.52
N ASP A 114 12.05 11.97 -8.98
CA ASP A 114 13.06 12.99 -9.22
C ASP A 114 13.05 14.10 -8.15
N VAL A 115 12.13 14.03 -7.18
CA VAL A 115 12.06 14.97 -6.05
C VAL A 115 13.32 14.86 -5.19
N MET A 116 13.97 15.99 -4.95
CA MET A 116 15.16 16.08 -4.11
C MET A 116 14.95 17.01 -2.89
N PRO A 117 15.47 16.64 -1.70
CA PRO A 117 16.16 15.37 -1.40
C PRO A 117 15.20 14.16 -1.48
N ALA A 118 15.74 12.96 -1.74
CA ALA A 118 14.93 11.77 -2.07
C ALA A 118 13.85 11.40 -1.02
N HIS A 119 14.03 11.79 0.24
CA HIS A 119 13.07 11.53 1.32
C HIS A 119 12.02 12.64 1.50
N LEU A 120 12.08 13.73 0.73
CA LEU A 120 11.19 14.87 0.85
C LEU A 120 9.73 14.47 0.63
N GLY A 121 9.44 13.68 -0.41
CA GLY A 121 8.08 13.19 -0.68
C GLY A 121 7.49 12.45 0.53
N SER A 122 8.26 11.55 1.15
CA SER A 122 7.84 10.82 2.34
C SER A 122 7.65 11.70 3.58
N ALA A 123 8.35 12.83 3.68
CA ALA A 123 8.14 13.81 4.74
C ALA A 123 6.84 14.60 4.49
N LEU A 124 6.63 15.04 3.25
CA LEU A 124 5.44 15.78 2.82
C LEU A 124 4.16 14.94 2.94
N GLU A 125 4.24 13.62 2.78
CA GLU A 125 3.11 12.71 3.02
C GLU A 125 2.53 12.77 4.45
N ARG A 126 3.25 13.37 5.40
CA ARG A 126 2.82 13.51 6.80
C ARG A 126 2.32 14.92 7.15
N VAL A 127 2.34 15.84 6.18
CA VAL A 127 1.94 17.23 6.38
C VAL A 127 0.42 17.37 6.22
N THR A 128 -0.27 17.69 7.31
CA THR A 128 -1.70 18.00 7.31
C THR A 128 -1.99 19.29 6.54
N GLY A 129 -3.09 19.31 5.79
CA GLY A 129 -3.55 20.44 4.99
C GLY A 129 -2.94 20.51 3.59
N LEU A 130 -1.90 19.72 3.30
CA LEU A 130 -1.25 19.70 1.99
C LEU A 130 -2.16 19.09 0.92
N ALA A 131 -2.90 18.02 1.23
CA ALA A 131 -3.84 17.42 0.28
C ALA A 131 -5.04 18.35 0.03
N THR A 132 -5.60 18.92 1.10
CA THR A 132 -6.69 19.90 1.01
C THR A 132 -6.29 21.10 0.14
N ALA A 133 -5.16 21.74 0.43
CA ALA A 133 -4.71 22.91 -0.33
C ALA A 133 -4.49 22.59 -1.82
N ALA A 134 -3.91 21.43 -2.13
CA ALA A 134 -3.67 21.03 -3.51
C ALA A 134 -4.96 20.69 -4.27
N LEU A 135 -5.92 20.02 -3.61
CA LEU A 135 -7.20 19.67 -4.23
C LEU A 135 -8.07 20.93 -4.44
N ASP A 136 -8.11 21.84 -3.48
CA ASP A 136 -8.87 23.11 -3.57
C ASP A 136 -8.33 24.04 -4.66
N ALA A 137 -7.02 23.99 -4.92
CA ALA A 137 -6.38 24.75 -6.00
C ALA A 137 -6.53 24.08 -7.38
N SER A 138 -7.06 22.86 -7.45
CA SER A 138 -7.26 22.12 -8.68
C SER A 138 -8.61 22.45 -9.34
N PRO A 139 -8.85 22.07 -10.62
CA PRO A 139 -10.15 22.25 -11.26
C PRO A 139 -11.21 21.22 -10.83
N ALA A 140 -10.93 20.41 -9.80
CA ALA A 140 -11.83 19.40 -9.27
C ALA A 140 -13.17 20.00 -8.83
N ARG A 141 -14.26 19.28 -9.09
CA ARG A 141 -15.61 19.66 -8.66
C ARG A 141 -16.45 18.44 -8.32
N ALA A 142 -17.58 18.67 -7.65
CA ALA A 142 -18.58 17.65 -7.41
C ALA A 142 -18.97 16.94 -8.72
N GLY A 143 -19.08 15.61 -8.66
CA GLY A 143 -19.34 14.75 -9.81
C GLY A 143 -18.10 14.32 -10.60
N ASP A 144 -16.90 14.84 -10.29
CA ASP A 144 -15.65 14.27 -10.79
C ASP A 144 -15.28 12.98 -10.01
N LEU A 145 -14.39 12.16 -10.57
CA LEU A 145 -13.83 10.97 -9.94
C LEU A 145 -12.34 11.16 -9.68
N LEU A 146 -11.89 10.85 -8.47
CA LEU A 146 -10.48 10.86 -8.08
C LEU A 146 -9.96 9.45 -7.80
N ILE A 147 -8.95 9.03 -8.55
CA ILE A 147 -8.16 7.83 -8.29
C ILE A 147 -7.02 8.20 -7.34
N VAL A 148 -7.00 7.59 -6.15
CA VAL A 148 -5.99 7.80 -5.12
C VAL A 148 -5.14 6.53 -5.00
N ILE A 149 -3.90 6.59 -5.45
CA ILE A 149 -2.96 5.47 -5.42
C ILE A 149 -2.03 5.66 -4.23
N SER A 150 -2.10 4.75 -3.26
CA SER A 150 -1.18 4.71 -2.14
C SER A 150 -1.03 3.29 -1.67
N LEU A 151 0.20 2.77 -1.77
CA LEU A 151 0.51 1.40 -1.43
C LEU A 151 0.03 0.99 -0.03
N SER A 152 0.46 1.76 0.97
CA SER A 152 0.15 1.47 2.37
C SER A 152 -1.14 2.12 2.86
N GLY A 153 -1.58 3.20 2.20
CA GLY A 153 -2.77 3.94 2.59
C GLY A 153 -2.74 4.49 4.03
N ARG A 154 -1.57 4.59 4.66
CA ARG A 154 -1.46 4.85 6.11
C ARG A 154 -1.01 6.27 6.48
N ASN A 155 -0.47 7.03 5.52
CA ASN A 155 0.05 8.38 5.78
C ASN A 155 -1.09 9.41 5.71
N VAL A 156 -0.88 10.57 6.32
CA VAL A 156 -1.86 11.68 6.39
C VAL A 156 -2.32 12.08 4.99
N LEU A 157 -1.39 12.29 4.05
CA LEU A 157 -1.69 12.85 2.74
C LEU A 157 -2.70 12.04 1.90
N PRO A 158 -2.54 10.71 1.67
CA PRO A 158 -3.54 9.94 0.93
C PRO A 158 -4.89 9.87 1.66
N ILE A 159 -4.89 9.79 2.99
CA ILE A 159 -6.11 9.73 3.81
C ILE A 159 -6.88 11.06 3.73
N GLU A 160 -6.19 12.17 3.93
CA GLU A 160 -6.74 13.52 3.82
C GLU A 160 -7.26 13.79 2.41
N MET A 161 -6.51 13.41 1.37
CA MET A 161 -6.92 13.54 -0.03
C MET A 161 -8.27 12.86 -0.30
N ALA A 162 -8.40 11.60 0.09
CA ALA A 162 -9.63 10.83 -0.11
C ALA A 162 -10.81 11.41 0.68
N ARG A 163 -10.59 11.70 1.97
CA ARG A 163 -11.64 12.29 2.84
C ARG A 163 -12.12 13.65 2.31
N HIS A 164 -11.18 14.51 1.92
CA HIS A 164 -11.50 15.85 1.42
C HIS A 164 -12.21 15.78 0.07
N ALA A 165 -11.74 14.95 -0.86
CA ALA A 165 -12.39 14.74 -2.15
C ALA A 165 -13.86 14.28 -2.00
N ARG A 166 -14.13 13.34 -1.09
CA ARG A 166 -15.52 12.93 -0.80
C ARG A 166 -16.36 14.08 -0.24
N SER A 167 -15.78 14.92 0.62
CA SER A 167 -16.49 16.08 1.16
C SER A 167 -16.84 17.13 0.09
N LEU A 168 -16.07 17.18 -1.00
CA LEU A 168 -16.34 18.01 -2.18
C LEU A 168 -17.31 17.35 -3.19
N GLY A 169 -17.80 16.14 -2.91
CA GLY A 169 -18.73 15.41 -3.78
C GLY A 169 -18.06 14.68 -4.95
N LEU A 170 -16.76 14.39 -4.85
CA LEU A 170 -16.09 13.51 -5.81
C LEU A 170 -16.32 12.04 -5.43
N THR A 171 -16.38 11.18 -6.43
CA THR A 171 -16.26 9.74 -6.22
C THR A 171 -14.79 9.38 -6.03
N VAL A 172 -14.44 8.62 -4.99
CA VAL A 172 -13.06 8.25 -4.69
C VAL A 172 -12.81 6.77 -4.93
N LEU A 173 -11.89 6.49 -5.86
CA LEU A 173 -11.36 5.16 -6.15
C LEU A 173 -9.97 5.00 -5.51
N GLY A 174 -9.85 4.17 -4.48
CA GLY A 174 -8.58 3.86 -3.84
C GLY A 174 -7.86 2.68 -4.52
N VAL A 175 -6.57 2.82 -4.78
CA VAL A 175 -5.68 1.69 -5.16
C VAL A 175 -4.64 1.54 -4.06
N THR A 176 -4.77 0.49 -3.26
CA THR A 176 -3.97 0.28 -2.04
C THR A 176 -3.81 -1.22 -1.74
N SER A 177 -2.98 -1.58 -0.77
CA SER A 177 -2.86 -2.98 -0.32
C SER A 177 -3.61 -3.18 1.00
N GLY A 178 -4.55 -4.14 1.01
CA GLY A 178 -5.32 -4.48 2.21
C GLY A 178 -4.44 -4.95 3.38
N ALA A 179 -3.30 -5.59 3.06
CA ALA A 179 -2.33 -6.09 4.03
C ALA A 179 -1.80 -5.01 4.99
N TYR A 180 -1.57 -3.79 4.50
CA TYR A 180 -1.04 -2.71 5.33
C TYR A 180 -1.98 -2.29 6.43
N ALA A 181 -3.26 -2.22 6.12
CA ALA A 181 -4.26 -1.81 7.07
C ALA A 181 -4.68 -2.92 8.04
N GLU A 182 -4.28 -4.18 7.79
CA GLU A 182 -4.41 -5.29 8.74
C GLU A 182 -3.20 -5.43 9.68
N ARG A 183 -1.99 -5.10 9.21
CA ARG A 183 -0.73 -5.44 9.88
C ARG A 183 0.09 -4.24 10.33
N THR A 184 -0.40 -3.02 10.11
CA THR A 184 0.29 -1.79 10.52
C THR A 184 -0.67 -0.83 11.22
N THR A 185 -0.12 0.27 11.75
CA THR A 185 -0.91 1.36 12.32
C THR A 185 -0.96 2.56 11.39
N SER A 186 -2.12 3.21 11.33
CA SER A 186 -2.25 4.49 10.65
C SER A 186 -1.33 5.55 11.28
N ARG A 187 -0.85 6.47 10.44
CA ARG A 187 -0.12 7.67 10.85
C ARG A 187 -0.99 8.92 10.76
N ASP A 188 -2.23 8.79 10.28
CA ASP A 188 -3.21 9.86 10.37
C ASP A 188 -3.82 9.94 11.77
N PRO A 189 -4.04 11.14 12.33
CA PRO A 189 -4.64 11.30 13.66
C PRO A 189 -6.01 10.65 13.85
N SER A 190 -6.76 10.38 12.78
CA SER A 190 -8.04 9.65 12.86
C SER A 190 -7.90 8.17 13.15
N GLY A 191 -6.70 7.58 12.99
CA GLY A 191 -6.47 6.15 13.11
C GLY A 191 -6.98 5.31 11.93
N THR A 192 -7.58 5.94 10.91
CA THR A 192 -8.13 5.27 9.73
C THR A 192 -7.09 5.10 8.61
N PHE A 193 -7.42 4.33 7.58
CA PHE A 193 -6.60 4.14 6.38
C PHE A 193 -7.30 4.72 5.15
N LEU A 194 -6.57 4.88 4.04
CA LEU A 194 -7.09 5.36 2.76
C LEU A 194 -8.39 4.63 2.37
N ARG A 195 -8.38 3.30 2.47
CA ARG A 195 -9.53 2.44 2.11
C ARG A 195 -10.83 2.83 2.81
N ASP A 196 -10.75 3.40 4.01
CA ASP A 196 -11.91 3.76 4.83
C ASP A 196 -12.59 5.05 4.30
N HIS A 197 -11.91 5.79 3.41
CA HIS A 197 -12.39 7.03 2.79
C HIS A 197 -12.55 6.90 1.27
N CYS A 198 -12.69 5.68 0.74
CA CYS A 198 -12.95 5.42 -0.67
C CYS A 198 -14.37 4.89 -0.88
N ASP A 199 -15.00 5.25 -1.99
CA ASP A 199 -16.29 4.67 -2.40
C ASP A 199 -16.08 3.29 -3.05
N LEU A 200 -14.92 3.08 -3.68
CA LEU A 200 -14.45 1.79 -4.18
C LEU A 200 -12.96 1.62 -3.93
N VAL A 201 -12.53 0.39 -3.62
CA VAL A 201 -11.12 0.04 -3.39
C VAL A 201 -10.73 -1.08 -4.35
N LEU A 202 -9.56 -0.94 -4.97
CA LEU A 202 -8.84 -2.00 -5.67
C LEU A 202 -7.65 -2.42 -4.80
N ASP A 203 -7.64 -3.68 -4.36
CA ASP A 203 -6.52 -4.23 -3.62
C ASP A 203 -5.39 -4.61 -4.61
N SER A 204 -4.21 -4.03 -4.46
CA SER A 204 -3.05 -4.39 -5.28
C SER A 204 -2.54 -5.80 -4.98
N GLY A 205 -2.95 -6.41 -3.86
CA GLY A 205 -2.64 -7.79 -3.50
C GLY A 205 -1.19 -8.03 -3.07
N ILE A 206 -0.40 -6.95 -2.91
CA ILE A 206 1.00 -7.02 -2.50
C ILE A 206 1.15 -7.18 -0.98
N GLY A 207 2.26 -7.78 -0.55
CA GLY A 207 2.63 -7.91 0.85
C GLY A 207 3.10 -6.62 1.54
N ILE A 208 3.32 -6.71 2.85
CA ILE A 208 4.06 -5.67 3.60
C ILE A 208 5.49 -5.62 3.07
N GLY A 209 6.04 -4.42 2.94
CA GLY A 209 7.39 -4.19 2.44
C GLY A 209 7.47 -3.91 0.95
N ASP A 210 6.40 -4.17 0.18
CA ASP A 210 6.43 -4.08 -1.29
C ASP A 210 7.48 -5.00 -1.93
N THR A 211 7.65 -6.18 -1.35
CA THR A 211 8.66 -7.17 -1.74
C THR A 211 8.06 -8.57 -1.74
N GLU A 212 8.12 -9.28 -2.87
CA GLU A 212 7.54 -10.63 -2.99
C GLU A 212 8.57 -11.76 -2.76
N LEU A 213 9.85 -11.51 -3.04
CA LEU A 213 10.90 -12.51 -2.81
C LEU A 213 11.54 -12.30 -1.44
N THR A 214 11.76 -13.40 -0.72
CA THR A 214 12.48 -13.41 0.55
C THR A 214 13.79 -14.18 0.42
N ASP A 215 14.76 -13.82 1.27
CA ASP A 215 16.01 -14.52 1.46
C ASP A 215 16.30 -14.59 2.97
N PRO A 216 16.63 -15.76 3.55
CA PRO A 216 16.92 -15.86 4.99
C PRO A 216 18.04 -14.94 5.49
N ARG A 217 18.90 -14.46 4.58
CA ARG A 217 20.01 -13.54 4.89
C ARG A 217 19.58 -12.07 4.88
N ILE A 218 18.39 -11.77 4.36
CA ILE A 218 17.84 -10.41 4.27
C ILE A 218 16.59 -10.36 5.16
N PRO A 219 16.65 -9.68 6.32
CA PRO A 219 15.48 -9.58 7.18
C PRO A 219 14.32 -8.88 6.46
N ALA A 220 13.10 -9.30 6.76
CA ALA A 220 11.91 -8.60 6.27
C ALA A 220 11.89 -7.15 6.78
N PRO A 221 11.44 -6.18 5.96
CA PRO A 221 11.36 -4.77 6.33
C PRO A 221 10.32 -4.48 7.42
#